data_AF-A0A6L6QPI4-F1
#
_entry.id   AF-A0A6L6QPI4-F1
#
_cell.length_a   1.000
_cell.length_b   1.000
_cell.length_c   1.000
_cell.angle_alpha   90.00
_cell.angle_beta   90.00
_cell.angle_gamma   90.00
#
_symmetry.space_group_name_H-M   'P 1'
#
loop_
_entity.id
_entity.type
_entity.pdbx_description
1 polymer ?
#
loop_
_entity_poly.entity_id
_entity_poly.type
_entity_poly.pdbx_seq_one_letter_code
_entity_poly.pdbx_strand_id
1 'polypeptide(L)'
;MEIEDLELGAVFQPEWDARPIRVLAFDSEQVMYDSWLPHASKWRIDSLSRRISYYRIRTSFLLNKASYLRTEIYTEQERAVHRPDLPFSFARIDGLEWPMTCPASTLDFPKLLSQAANAEQLVLDAPRIYLEPFGPKGRPKPNALVAAKNGKGFTVEEMLWHAARLQFQHLRVEKIIEGVGIYRSGIQRGLPSYYVWGAKSRLGISISEK
;
A
#
# COMPACT_ATOMS: atom_id res chain seq x y z
N MET A 1 -10.61 22.60 -2.96
CA MET A 1 -11.02 21.48 -2.11
C MET A 1 -9.75 21.02 -1.44
N GLU A 2 -9.72 21.07 -0.13
CA GLU A 2 -8.57 20.67 0.67
C GLU A 2 -8.73 19.21 1.11
N ILE A 3 -7.69 18.63 1.72
CA ILE A 3 -7.76 17.23 2.18
C ILE A 3 -8.80 17.03 3.29
N GLU A 4 -9.08 18.09 4.06
CA GLU A 4 -10.09 18.11 5.11
C GLU A 4 -11.52 17.94 4.56
N ASP A 5 -11.72 18.21 3.26
CA ASP A 5 -12.99 17.99 2.57
C ASP A 5 -13.16 16.53 2.11
N LEU A 6 -12.11 15.71 2.22
CA LEU A 6 -12.14 14.32 1.78
C LEU A 6 -12.63 13.39 2.89
N GLU A 7 -13.56 12.52 2.56
CA GLU A 7 -14.08 11.51 3.49
C GLU A 7 -14.21 10.13 2.85
N LEU A 8 -14.26 9.11 3.70
CA LEU A 8 -14.45 7.72 3.25
C LEU A 8 -15.84 7.56 2.64
N GLY A 9 -15.91 6.94 1.47
CA GLY A 9 -17.15 6.77 0.73
C GLY A 9 -17.57 7.99 -0.11
N ALA A 10 -16.82 9.10 -0.06
CA ALA A 10 -17.03 10.22 -0.96
C ALA A 10 -16.90 9.77 -2.42
N VAL A 11 -17.84 10.21 -3.25
CA VAL A 11 -17.92 9.88 -4.68
C VAL A 11 -17.63 11.13 -5.49
N PHE A 12 -16.70 11.00 -6.43
CA PHE A 12 -16.25 12.08 -7.30
C PHE A 12 -16.50 11.73 -8.77
N GLN A 13 -16.83 12.74 -9.56
CA GLN A 13 -16.76 12.69 -11.02
C GLN A 13 -15.41 13.26 -11.46
N PRO A 14 -14.47 12.43 -11.94
CA PRO A 14 -13.24 12.93 -12.51
C PRO A 14 -13.46 13.57 -13.88
N GLU A 15 -12.67 14.58 -14.23
CA GLU A 15 -12.67 15.23 -15.56
C GLU A 15 -12.12 14.30 -16.67
N TRP A 16 -11.30 13.32 -16.29
CA TRP A 16 -10.54 12.48 -17.22
C TRP A 16 -11.16 11.09 -17.49
N ASP A 17 -12.22 10.72 -16.79
CA ASP A 17 -12.93 9.45 -16.96
C ASP A 17 -14.43 9.67 -16.76
N ALA A 18 -15.26 9.07 -17.62
CA ALA A 18 -16.71 9.18 -17.48
C ALA A 18 -17.26 8.44 -16.26
N ARG A 19 -16.48 7.52 -15.67
CA ARG A 19 -16.92 6.71 -14.52
C ARG A 19 -16.65 7.44 -13.20
N PRO A 20 -17.66 7.59 -12.33
CA PRO A 20 -17.44 8.06 -10.97
C PRO A 20 -16.45 7.16 -10.21
N ILE A 21 -15.74 7.76 -9.27
CA ILE A 21 -14.83 7.07 -8.36
C ILE A 21 -15.27 7.24 -6.91
N ARG A 22 -15.14 6.18 -6.09
CA ARG A 22 -15.48 6.20 -4.66
C ARG A 22 -14.22 6.04 -3.83
N VAL A 23 -14.02 6.95 -2.87
CA VAL A 23 -12.89 6.94 -1.95
C VAL A 23 -13.03 5.78 -0.97
N LEU A 24 -12.01 4.90 -0.91
CA LEU A 24 -11.97 3.75 0.01
C LEU A 24 -11.01 4.00 1.18
N ALA A 25 -9.93 4.70 0.91
CA ALA A 25 -8.97 5.15 1.91
C ALA A 25 -8.15 6.29 1.29
N PHE A 26 -7.55 7.15 2.10
CA PHE A 26 -6.63 8.18 1.63
C PHE A 26 -5.61 8.57 2.70
N ASP A 27 -4.51 9.17 2.25
CA ASP A 27 -3.57 9.94 3.05
C ASP A 27 -3.26 11.27 2.35
N SER A 28 -2.28 12.02 2.86
CA SER A 28 -1.88 13.31 2.27
C SER A 28 -1.29 13.21 0.87
N GLU A 29 -0.81 12.03 0.45
CA GLU A 29 -0.15 11.84 -0.83
C GLU A 29 -1.07 11.20 -1.88
N GLN A 30 -1.91 10.26 -1.48
CA GLN A 30 -2.67 9.40 -2.39
C GLN A 30 -4.04 8.97 -1.85
N VAL A 31 -4.94 8.75 -2.81
CA VAL A 31 -6.28 8.20 -2.60
C VAL A 31 -6.34 6.82 -3.21
N MET A 32 -6.80 5.84 -2.43
CA MET A 32 -7.21 4.52 -2.90
C MET A 32 -8.71 4.57 -3.19
N TYR A 33 -9.10 4.23 -4.41
CA TYR A 33 -10.48 4.37 -4.86
C TYR A 33 -10.99 3.13 -5.59
N ASP A 34 -12.31 3.02 -5.64
CA ASP A 34 -13.03 2.12 -6.52
C ASP A 34 -13.66 2.88 -7.70
N SER A 35 -13.88 2.21 -8.82
CA SER A 35 -14.49 2.77 -10.02
C SER A 35 -15.86 2.18 -10.27
N TRP A 36 -16.84 3.02 -10.66
CA TRP A 36 -18.15 2.56 -11.08
C TRP A 36 -18.09 1.75 -12.38
N LEU A 37 -18.88 0.69 -12.49
CA LEU A 37 -19.06 -0.11 -13.71
C LEU A 37 -20.44 0.17 -14.33
N PRO A 38 -20.56 1.05 -15.33
CA PRO A 38 -21.85 1.46 -15.87
C PRO A 38 -22.71 0.30 -16.40
N HIS A 39 -22.08 -0.69 -17.05
CA HIS A 39 -22.77 -1.84 -17.64
C HIS A 39 -23.37 -2.81 -16.61
N ALA A 40 -22.93 -2.74 -15.35
CA ALA A 40 -23.39 -3.61 -14.27
C ALA A 40 -24.09 -2.83 -13.14
N SER A 41 -24.19 -1.50 -13.28
CA SER A 41 -24.77 -0.59 -12.28
C SER A 41 -24.27 -0.87 -10.86
N LYS A 42 -22.97 -1.10 -10.71
CA LYS A 42 -22.33 -1.39 -9.42
C LYS A 42 -20.89 -0.90 -9.37
N TRP A 43 -20.37 -0.79 -8.15
CA TRP A 43 -18.94 -0.65 -7.88
C TRP A 43 -18.17 -1.89 -8.34
N ARG A 44 -16.92 -1.71 -8.77
CA ARG A 44 -16.10 -2.83 -9.25
C ARG A 44 -15.75 -3.79 -8.12
N ILE A 45 -15.52 -3.29 -6.91
CA ILE A 45 -15.39 -4.09 -5.70
C ILE A 45 -16.80 -4.44 -5.22
N ASP A 46 -17.31 -5.57 -5.70
CA ASP A 46 -18.62 -6.09 -5.31
C ASP A 46 -18.56 -7.13 -4.19
N SER A 47 -17.35 -7.50 -3.74
CA SER A 47 -17.13 -8.49 -2.71
C SER A 47 -15.83 -8.25 -1.94
N LEU A 48 -15.97 -8.13 -0.62
CA LEU A 48 -14.86 -7.91 0.31
C LEU A 48 -14.09 -9.20 0.69
N SER A 49 -14.58 -10.38 0.27
CA SER A 49 -13.95 -11.67 0.56
C SER A 49 -12.87 -12.07 -0.45
N ARG A 50 -12.85 -11.42 -1.62
CA ARG A 50 -11.92 -11.69 -2.71
C ARG A 50 -10.61 -10.89 -2.57
N ARG A 51 -9.66 -11.17 -3.45
CA ARG A 51 -8.48 -10.31 -3.60
C ARG A 51 -8.92 -9.00 -4.25
N ILE A 52 -8.53 -7.89 -3.64
CA ILE A 52 -8.79 -6.53 -4.11
C ILE A 52 -7.44 -5.88 -4.38
N SER A 53 -7.32 -5.19 -5.51
CA SER A 53 -6.19 -4.30 -5.80
C SER A 53 -6.75 -2.91 -6.01
N TYR A 54 -6.25 -1.95 -5.24
CA TYR A 54 -6.77 -0.59 -5.29
C TYR A 54 -6.26 0.13 -6.52
N TYR A 55 -7.17 0.88 -7.16
CA TYR A 55 -6.72 2.01 -7.97
C TYR A 55 -6.20 3.10 -7.06
N ARG A 56 -5.22 3.86 -7.55
CA ARG A 56 -4.59 4.94 -6.81
C ARG A 56 -4.46 6.18 -7.65
N ILE A 57 -4.58 7.31 -7.01
CA ILE A 57 -4.34 8.62 -7.61
C ILE A 57 -3.76 9.56 -6.56
N ARG A 58 -3.01 10.58 -6.98
CA ARG A 58 -2.53 11.60 -6.05
C ARG A 58 -3.71 12.35 -5.44
N THR A 59 -3.68 12.58 -4.13
CA THR A 59 -4.76 13.30 -3.42
C THR A 59 -4.97 14.69 -4.03
N SER A 60 -3.89 15.44 -4.24
CA SER A 60 -3.96 16.76 -4.88
C SER A 60 -4.54 16.72 -6.29
N PHE A 61 -4.25 15.68 -7.07
CA PHE A 61 -4.79 15.56 -8.42
C PHE A 61 -6.29 15.29 -8.39
N LEU A 62 -6.77 14.41 -7.50
CA LEU A 62 -8.20 14.17 -7.33
C LEU A 62 -8.94 15.46 -6.97
N LEU A 63 -8.46 16.16 -5.93
CA LEU A 63 -9.11 17.36 -5.41
C LEU A 63 -9.14 18.52 -6.42
N ASN A 64 -8.17 18.56 -7.33
CA ASN A 64 -8.07 19.61 -8.36
C ASN A 64 -8.83 19.29 -9.65
N LYS A 65 -9.07 18.01 -9.95
CA LYS A 65 -9.54 17.55 -11.27
C LYS A 65 -10.82 16.72 -11.21
N ALA A 66 -11.49 16.71 -10.07
CA ALA A 66 -12.75 15.99 -9.90
C ALA A 66 -13.75 16.79 -9.07
N SER A 67 -15.02 16.65 -9.42
CA SER A 67 -16.13 17.29 -8.71
C SER A 67 -16.78 16.29 -7.76
N TYR A 68 -16.98 16.70 -6.51
CA TYR A 68 -17.75 15.92 -5.55
C TYR A 68 -19.19 15.73 -6.06
N LEU A 69 -19.73 14.52 -5.90
CA LEU A 69 -21.11 14.19 -6.27
C LEU A 69 -21.99 13.93 -5.05
N ARG A 70 -21.53 13.06 -4.16
CA ARG A 70 -22.27 12.55 -3.01
C ARG A 70 -21.32 11.75 -2.11
N THR A 71 -21.76 11.41 -0.91
CA THR A 71 -21.10 10.43 -0.07
C THR A 71 -21.99 9.21 0.09
N GLU A 72 -21.42 8.05 -0.18
CA GLU A 72 -22.05 6.77 0.08
C GLU A 72 -21.56 6.21 1.40
N ILE A 73 -22.50 5.82 2.27
CA ILE A 73 -22.21 5.36 3.62
C ILE A 73 -21.11 4.29 3.60
N TYR A 74 -20.04 4.56 4.34
CA TYR A 74 -18.94 3.64 4.51
C TYR A 74 -19.24 2.70 5.67
N THR A 75 -19.64 1.46 5.34
CA THR A 75 -20.12 0.48 6.32
C THR A 75 -19.02 0.07 7.30
N GLU A 76 -19.41 -0.46 8.46
CA GLU A 76 -18.46 -1.03 9.43
C GLU A 76 -17.65 -2.17 8.82
N GLN A 77 -18.28 -2.99 7.96
CA GLN A 77 -17.60 -4.08 7.26
C GLN A 77 -16.55 -3.56 6.28
N GLU A 78 -16.88 -2.54 5.49
CA GLU A 78 -15.91 -1.86 4.61
C GLU A 78 -14.77 -1.28 5.44
N ARG A 79 -15.05 -0.61 6.57
CA ARG A 79 -14.02 -0.08 7.47
C ARG A 79 -13.11 -1.17 8.03
N ALA A 80 -13.69 -2.28 8.48
CA ALA A 80 -12.95 -3.41 9.05
C ALA A 80 -12.04 -4.10 8.02
N VAL A 81 -12.46 -4.17 6.75
CA VAL A 81 -11.71 -4.83 5.68
C VAL A 81 -10.71 -3.88 5.01
N HIS A 82 -11.17 -2.69 4.62
CA HIS A 82 -10.33 -1.71 3.96
C HIS A 82 -9.33 -1.05 4.89
N ARG A 83 -9.51 -1.09 6.21
CA ARG A 83 -8.57 -0.59 7.24
C ARG A 83 -7.94 0.77 6.88
N PRO A 84 -8.76 1.82 6.65
CA PRO A 84 -8.26 3.12 6.19
C PRO A 84 -7.27 3.77 7.17
N ASP A 85 -7.26 3.32 8.42
CA ASP A 85 -6.31 3.68 9.47
C ASP A 85 -4.87 3.20 9.23
N LEU A 86 -4.67 2.14 8.42
CA LEU A 86 -3.34 1.62 8.15
C LEU A 86 -2.57 2.48 7.13
N PRO A 87 -1.26 2.67 7.33
CA PRO A 87 -0.45 3.54 6.49
C PRO A 87 -0.30 2.97 5.08
N PHE A 88 -0.29 3.84 4.07
CA PHE A 88 -0.18 3.37 2.69
C PHE A 88 1.26 3.06 2.29
N SER A 89 2.19 3.66 3.02
CA SER A 89 3.63 3.48 2.92
C SER A 89 4.17 3.20 4.33
N PHE A 90 4.97 2.16 4.47
CA PHE A 90 5.57 1.73 5.73
C PHE A 90 7.05 1.38 5.50
N ALA A 91 7.90 1.60 6.50
CA ALA A 91 9.32 1.26 6.45
C ALA A 91 10.06 1.73 5.18
N ARG A 92 9.87 3.00 4.79
CA ARG A 92 10.56 3.63 3.65
C ARG A 92 11.92 4.19 4.08
N ILE A 93 13.00 3.67 3.52
CA ILE A 93 14.37 4.07 3.87
C ILE A 93 15.22 4.12 2.59
N ASP A 94 15.55 5.33 2.13
CA ASP A 94 16.31 5.55 0.87
C ASP A 94 17.73 4.99 0.92
N GLY A 95 18.43 5.09 2.05
CA GLY A 95 19.82 4.65 2.21
C GLY A 95 20.01 3.18 2.58
N LEU A 96 18.93 2.40 2.67
CA LEU A 96 18.99 0.98 3.05
C LEU A 96 18.66 0.12 1.83
N GLU A 97 19.51 -0.85 1.54
CA GLU A 97 19.35 -1.75 0.41
C GLU A 97 18.79 -3.10 0.83
N TRP A 98 18.02 -3.75 -0.05
CA TRP A 98 17.62 -5.12 0.18
C TRP A 98 18.85 -6.05 0.24
N PRO A 99 18.92 -6.97 1.23
CA PRO A 99 20.08 -7.82 1.41
C PRO A 99 20.16 -8.86 0.29
N MET A 100 21.38 -9.10 -0.21
CA MET A 100 21.65 -10.12 -1.23
C MET A 100 21.72 -11.55 -0.66
N THR A 101 21.76 -11.66 0.66
CA THR A 101 21.75 -12.92 1.41
C THR A 101 20.53 -12.98 2.32
N CYS A 102 20.03 -14.19 2.59
CA CYS A 102 18.92 -14.38 3.54
C CYS A 102 19.35 -13.90 4.94
N PRO A 103 18.64 -12.96 5.58
CA PRO A 103 18.91 -12.62 6.97
C PRO A 103 18.46 -13.76 7.88
N ALA A 104 19.33 -14.18 8.80
CA ALA A 104 19.06 -15.23 9.79
C ALA A 104 18.24 -14.69 10.97
N SER A 105 18.44 -13.42 11.34
CA SER A 105 17.80 -12.77 12.49
C SER A 105 17.28 -11.37 12.14
N THR A 106 16.40 -10.81 12.98
CA THR A 106 15.95 -9.42 12.82
C THR A 106 17.10 -8.42 13.07
N LEU A 107 18.09 -8.82 13.89
CA LEU A 107 19.29 -8.05 14.19
C LEU A 107 20.28 -7.97 13.01
N ASP A 108 20.07 -8.78 11.96
CA ASP A 108 20.91 -8.79 10.76
C ASP A 108 20.55 -7.64 9.81
N PHE A 109 19.42 -6.95 10.05
CA PHE A 109 19.18 -5.67 9.41
C PHE A 109 20.10 -4.62 10.03
N PRO A 110 20.80 -3.80 9.21
CA PRO A 110 21.76 -2.86 9.74
C PRO A 110 21.13 -1.99 10.84
N LYS A 111 21.93 -1.66 11.85
CA LYS A 111 21.61 -0.60 12.84
C LYS A 111 21.28 0.76 12.20
N LEU A 112 21.24 0.89 10.87
CA LEU A 112 20.71 2.04 10.12
C LEU A 112 19.30 2.45 10.57
N LEU A 113 18.52 1.56 11.21
CA LEU A 113 17.26 1.94 11.85
C LEU A 113 17.41 3.02 12.93
N SER A 114 18.53 3.05 13.67
CA SER A 114 18.77 4.08 14.69
C SER A 114 19.09 5.47 14.10
N GLN A 115 19.34 5.55 12.79
CA GLN A 115 19.54 6.81 12.07
C GLN A 115 18.26 7.33 11.41
N ALA A 116 17.25 6.47 11.22
CA ALA A 116 15.92 6.88 10.81
C ALA A 116 15.17 7.37 12.05
N ALA A 117 15.23 8.67 12.32
CA ALA A 117 14.77 9.34 13.56
C ALA A 117 13.34 9.02 14.05
N ASN A 118 12.51 8.29 13.27
CA ASN A 118 11.14 7.92 13.59
C ASN A 118 10.83 6.41 13.45
N ALA A 119 11.83 5.56 13.14
CA ALA A 119 11.59 4.15 12.84
C ALA A 119 11.17 3.32 14.07
N GLU A 120 11.60 3.70 15.27
CA GLU A 120 11.31 2.95 16.50
C GLU A 120 9.86 3.12 16.99
N GLN A 121 9.17 4.20 16.61
CA GLN A 121 7.80 4.48 17.04
C GLN A 121 6.74 4.05 16.01
N LEU A 122 7.16 3.75 14.77
CA LEU A 122 6.23 3.40 13.71
C LEU A 122 5.80 1.93 13.83
N VAL A 123 4.52 1.71 14.13
CA VAL A 123 3.92 0.37 14.22
C VAL A 123 2.84 0.21 13.17
N LEU A 124 2.89 -0.89 12.42
CA LEU A 124 1.79 -1.31 11.57
C LEU A 124 0.81 -2.14 12.40
N ASP A 125 -0.32 -1.54 12.82
CA ASP A 125 -1.32 -2.19 13.67
C ASP A 125 -2.19 -3.23 12.94
N ALA A 126 -1.55 -4.28 12.46
CA ALA A 126 -2.21 -5.43 11.87
C ALA A 126 -1.52 -6.72 12.35
N PRO A 127 -2.26 -7.69 12.91
CA PRO A 127 -1.66 -8.91 13.43
C PRO A 127 -1.12 -9.81 12.32
N ARG A 128 -1.68 -9.69 11.11
CA ARG A 128 -1.31 -10.46 9.92
C ARG A 128 -1.51 -9.63 8.67
N ILE A 129 -0.61 -9.77 7.72
CA ILE A 129 -0.71 -9.15 6.39
C ILE A 129 -0.20 -10.10 5.31
N TYR A 130 -0.55 -9.83 4.05
CA TYR A 130 0.13 -10.43 2.90
C TYR A 130 1.26 -9.52 2.44
N LEU A 131 2.46 -10.09 2.24
CA LEU A 131 3.58 -9.44 1.59
C LEU A 131 3.76 -9.95 0.16
N GLU A 132 3.94 -9.02 -0.76
CA GLU A 132 4.05 -9.27 -2.21
C GLU A 132 5.45 -8.88 -2.70
N PRO A 133 6.37 -9.84 -2.83
CA PRO A 133 7.71 -9.55 -3.33
C PRO A 133 7.73 -9.46 -4.85
N PHE A 134 8.85 -8.95 -5.38
CA PHE A 134 9.04 -8.76 -6.82
C PHE A 134 10.31 -9.46 -7.32
N GLY A 135 10.22 -9.98 -8.56
CA GLY A 135 11.37 -10.46 -9.30
C GLY A 135 12.21 -9.34 -9.90
N PRO A 136 13.39 -9.68 -10.48
CA PRO A 136 14.36 -8.69 -10.98
C PRO A 136 13.75 -7.74 -12.00
N LYS A 137 12.97 -8.26 -12.95
CA LYS A 137 12.28 -7.45 -13.98
C LYS A 137 11.00 -6.76 -13.48
N GLY A 138 10.87 -6.56 -12.17
CA GLY A 138 9.67 -6.00 -11.55
C GLY A 138 8.41 -6.86 -11.78
N ARG A 139 8.54 -8.18 -11.92
CA ARG A 139 7.35 -9.05 -12.02
C ARG A 139 6.88 -9.45 -10.62
N PRO A 140 5.57 -9.35 -10.29
CA PRO A 140 5.05 -9.84 -9.03
C PRO A 140 5.41 -11.31 -8.80
N LYS A 141 5.64 -11.68 -7.55
CA LYS A 141 5.92 -13.05 -7.12
C LYS A 141 4.80 -13.55 -6.19
N PRO A 142 4.73 -14.88 -5.91
CA PRO A 142 3.76 -15.40 -4.97
C PRO A 142 3.83 -14.64 -3.64
N ASN A 143 2.67 -14.27 -3.12
CA ASN A 143 2.61 -13.55 -1.86
C ASN A 143 2.70 -14.51 -0.67
N ALA A 144 3.13 -13.97 0.46
CA ALA A 144 3.27 -14.72 1.70
C ALA A 144 2.44 -14.06 2.80
N LEU A 145 1.69 -14.87 3.55
CA LEU A 145 1.06 -14.43 4.78
C LEU A 145 2.13 -14.37 5.86
N VAL A 146 2.28 -13.20 6.49
CA VAL A 146 3.17 -13.00 7.63
C VAL A 146 2.35 -12.57 8.84
N ALA A 147 2.85 -12.88 10.04
CA ALA A 147 2.17 -12.60 11.30
C ALA A 147 3.13 -11.88 12.23
N ALA A 148 2.61 -10.87 12.95
CA ALA A 148 3.36 -10.14 13.94
C ALA A 148 3.67 -11.07 15.13
N LYS A 149 4.91 -11.06 15.62
CA LYS A 149 5.40 -11.87 16.75
C LYS A 149 4.59 -11.62 18.02
N ASN A 150 4.18 -10.37 18.25
CA ASN A 150 3.37 -9.98 19.40
C ASN A 150 1.86 -10.26 19.20
N GLY A 151 1.46 -10.74 18.02
CA GLY A 151 0.06 -11.00 17.66
C GLY A 151 -0.82 -9.77 17.48
N LYS A 152 -0.25 -8.56 17.45
CA LYS A 152 -0.97 -7.28 17.35
C LYS A 152 -0.57 -6.45 16.13
N GLY A 153 0.73 -6.19 15.97
CA GLY A 153 1.23 -5.31 14.93
C GLY A 153 2.74 -5.42 14.74
N PHE A 154 3.23 -4.98 13.59
CA PHE A 154 4.62 -5.11 13.19
C PHE A 154 5.41 -3.85 13.53
N THR A 155 6.60 -4.03 14.10
CA THR A 155 7.61 -2.95 14.13
C THR A 155 8.26 -2.82 12.75
N VAL A 156 8.96 -1.71 12.50
CA VAL A 156 9.75 -1.52 11.27
C VAL A 156 10.79 -2.64 11.08
N GLU A 157 11.55 -2.98 12.13
CA GLU A 157 12.58 -4.03 12.09
C GLU A 157 11.98 -5.39 11.71
N GLU A 158 10.88 -5.77 12.39
CA GLU A 158 10.21 -7.04 12.14
C GLU A 158 9.67 -7.12 10.71
N MET A 159 9.06 -6.04 10.25
CA MET A 159 8.51 -5.96 8.90
C MET A 159 9.61 -6.06 7.84
N LEU A 160 10.71 -5.31 7.99
CA LEU A 160 11.83 -5.35 7.07
C LEU A 160 12.46 -6.74 7.03
N TRP A 161 12.61 -7.40 8.19
CA TRP A 161 13.09 -8.78 8.25
C TRP A 161 12.20 -9.73 7.45
N HIS A 162 10.87 -9.68 7.62
CA HIS A 162 9.93 -10.48 6.84
C HIS A 162 10.03 -10.18 5.34
N ALA A 163 10.01 -8.89 4.97
CA ALA A 163 10.09 -8.44 3.59
C ALA A 163 11.39 -8.90 2.92
N ALA A 164 12.51 -8.81 3.62
CA ALA A 164 13.81 -9.20 3.11
C ALA A 164 13.94 -10.70 2.88
N ARG A 165 13.45 -11.51 3.83
CA ARG A 165 13.41 -12.98 3.67
C ARG A 165 12.57 -13.42 2.48
N LEU A 166 11.59 -12.63 2.06
CA LEU A 166 10.81 -12.89 0.85
C LEU A 166 11.51 -12.34 -0.40
N GLN A 167 12.03 -11.12 -0.31
CA GLN A 167 12.60 -10.40 -1.45
C GLN A 167 13.95 -10.98 -1.90
N PHE A 168 14.83 -11.41 -0.97
CA PHE A 168 16.19 -11.88 -1.30
C PHE A 168 16.18 -13.06 -2.30
N GLN A 169 15.16 -13.92 -2.23
CA GLN A 169 14.99 -15.09 -3.10
C GLN A 169 14.79 -14.70 -4.57
N HIS A 170 14.53 -13.41 -4.83
CA HIS A 170 14.13 -12.88 -6.11
C HIS A 170 15.04 -11.75 -6.58
N LEU A 171 16.02 -11.34 -5.77
CA LEU A 171 17.06 -10.42 -6.19
C LEU A 171 18.06 -11.15 -7.10
N ARG A 172 18.58 -10.42 -8.10
CA ARG A 172 19.73 -10.84 -8.90
C ARG A 172 20.82 -9.79 -8.74
N VAL A 173 22.01 -10.09 -9.25
CA VAL A 173 23.20 -9.22 -9.17
C VAL A 173 22.94 -7.80 -9.69
N GLU A 174 22.05 -7.64 -10.66
CA GLU A 174 21.61 -6.33 -11.16
C GLU A 174 20.52 -5.72 -10.27
N LYS A 175 20.87 -4.64 -9.57
CA LYS A 175 19.94 -3.85 -8.75
C LYS A 175 19.15 -2.89 -9.63
N ILE A 176 17.83 -3.03 -9.64
CA ILE A 176 16.89 -2.18 -10.39
C ILE A 176 16.15 -1.20 -9.45
N ILE A 177 16.25 -1.40 -8.14
CA ILE A 177 15.58 -0.60 -7.11
C ILE A 177 16.60 -0.14 -6.09
N GLU A 178 16.52 1.13 -5.71
CA GLU A 178 17.31 1.75 -4.65
C GLU A 178 16.44 1.94 -3.41
N GLY A 179 17.06 1.81 -2.24
CA GLY A 179 16.37 1.90 -0.98
C GLY A 179 15.44 0.70 -0.71
N VAL A 180 14.71 0.79 0.40
CA VAL A 180 13.63 -0.15 0.73
C VAL A 180 12.33 0.60 1.01
N GLY A 181 11.22 -0.01 0.66
CA GLY A 181 9.90 0.50 1.01
C GLY A 181 8.81 -0.56 0.89
N ILE A 182 7.79 -0.41 1.72
CA ILE A 182 6.66 -1.33 1.80
C ILE A 182 5.38 -0.53 1.59
N TYR A 183 4.53 -0.96 0.66
CA TYR A 183 3.41 -0.14 0.18
C TYR A 183 2.12 -0.94 0.06
N ARG A 184 1.01 -0.38 0.50
CA ARG A 184 -0.28 -1.08 0.62
C ARG A 184 -0.96 -1.39 -0.73
N SER A 185 -0.80 -2.58 -1.32
CA SER A 185 -1.40 -2.90 -2.64
C SER A 185 -2.91 -3.09 -2.64
N GLY A 186 -3.49 -3.53 -1.52
CA GLY A 186 -4.87 -4.01 -1.55
C GLY A 186 -5.29 -4.84 -0.34
N ILE A 187 -6.15 -5.81 -0.60
CA ILE A 187 -6.67 -6.78 0.36
C ILE A 187 -6.56 -8.18 -0.24
N GLN A 188 -6.26 -9.16 0.58
CA GLN A 188 -6.39 -10.57 0.24
C GLN A 188 -7.04 -11.33 1.39
N ARG A 189 -8.18 -11.99 1.09
CA ARG A 189 -8.94 -12.78 2.08
C ARG A 189 -9.28 -11.98 3.35
N GLY A 190 -9.69 -10.72 3.16
CA GLY A 190 -10.01 -9.80 4.27
C GLY A 190 -8.80 -9.24 5.04
N LEU A 191 -7.56 -9.57 4.64
CA LEU A 191 -6.35 -9.03 5.26
C LEU A 191 -5.67 -7.99 4.35
N PRO A 192 -5.07 -6.93 4.90
CA PRO A 192 -4.27 -5.98 4.12
C PRO A 192 -3.13 -6.68 3.37
N SER A 193 -2.90 -6.26 2.13
CA SER A 193 -1.74 -6.67 1.35
C SER A 193 -0.80 -5.50 1.10
N TYR A 194 0.50 -5.75 1.23
CA TYR A 194 1.56 -4.80 0.98
C TYR A 194 2.56 -5.40 0.02
N TYR A 195 3.09 -4.58 -0.89
CA TYR A 195 4.18 -4.98 -1.75
C TYR A 195 5.52 -4.43 -1.28
N VAL A 196 6.57 -5.18 -1.62
CA VAL A 196 7.97 -4.87 -1.31
C VAL A 196 8.63 -4.25 -2.53
N TRP A 197 9.26 -3.08 -2.38
CA TRP A 197 9.94 -2.37 -3.47
C TRP A 197 11.09 -1.50 -2.95
N GLY A 198 11.59 -0.57 -3.77
CA GLY A 198 12.52 0.48 -3.34
C GLY A 198 11.87 1.55 -2.47
N ALA A 199 12.65 2.53 -2.03
CA ALA A 199 12.16 3.60 -1.15
C ALA A 199 11.22 4.62 -1.82
N LYS A 200 11.13 4.57 -3.16
CA LYS A 200 10.07 5.21 -3.94
C LYS A 200 9.07 4.18 -4.42
N SER A 201 7.79 4.45 -4.19
CA SER A 201 6.67 3.58 -4.58
C SER A 201 6.68 3.32 -6.08
N ARG A 202 6.54 2.05 -6.49
CA ARG A 202 6.36 1.72 -7.91
C ARG A 202 5.06 2.29 -8.47
N LEU A 203 3.99 2.24 -7.68
CA LEU A 203 2.67 2.71 -8.09
C LEU A 203 2.51 4.23 -7.99
N GLY A 204 3.50 4.94 -7.43
CA GLY A 204 3.59 6.40 -7.48
C GLY A 204 4.28 6.95 -8.74
N ILE A 205 4.75 6.06 -9.63
CA ILE A 205 5.46 6.41 -10.87
C ILE A 205 4.51 6.17 -12.07
N SER A 206 3.49 7.01 -12.22
CA SER A 206 2.78 7.29 -13.48
C SER A 206 1.79 8.43 -13.19
N ILE A 207 1.69 9.52 -13.95
CA ILE A 207 1.88 9.76 -15.38
C ILE A 207 2.65 11.10 -15.49
N SER A 208 3.82 11.15 -16.12
CA SER A 208 4.30 12.42 -16.66
C SER A 208 3.34 12.78 -17.79
N GLU A 209 2.72 13.94 -17.66
CA GLU A 209 1.91 14.57 -18.71
C GLU A 209 2.63 14.39 -20.05
N LYS A 210 1.97 13.69 -20.97
CA LYS A 210 2.24 13.81 -22.39
C LYS A 210 1.20 14.75 -22.96
#